data_AF-R7A1X3-F1
#
_entry.id   AF-R7A1X3-F1
#
_cell.length_a   1.000
_cell.length_b   1.000
_cell.length_c   1.000
_cell.angle_alpha   90.00
_cell.angle_beta   90.00
_cell.angle_gamma   90.00
#
_symmetry.space_group_name_H-M   'P 1'
#
loop_
_entity.id
_entity.type
_entity.pdbx_description
1 polymer ?
#
loop_
_entity_poly.entity_id
_entity_poly.type
_entity_poly.pdbx_seq_one_letter_code
_entity_poly.pdbx_strand_id
1 'polypeptide(L)'
;MKPVYFTITGTNHYYGSRFMKLGMQVRLVKDIHNEFDNEAIAVKMDGLGKIGYVANSSYTVLGESYSAGRLYDKINKKATGTILYVLDNGVLCRLNEFSFK
;
A
#
# COMPACT_ATOMS: atom_id res chain seq x y z
N MET A 1 0.89 8.53 18.29
CA MET A 1 1.28 7.21 17.72
C MET A 1 2.51 7.39 16.86
N LYS A 2 3.40 6.39 16.76
CA LYS A 2 4.47 6.41 15.76
C LYS A 2 3.85 6.33 14.36
N PRO A 3 4.41 7.03 13.35
CA PRO A 3 3.93 6.95 11.98
C PRO A 3 4.06 5.51 11.47
N VAL A 4 3.04 5.04 10.75
CA VAL A 4 3.07 3.75 10.06
C VAL A 4 3.31 3.99 8.59
N TYR A 5 4.30 3.28 8.05
CA TYR A 5 4.65 3.32 6.63
C TYR A 5 4.32 1.98 5.98
N PHE A 6 4.06 1.99 4.69
CA PHE A 6 3.86 0.80 3.88
C PHE A 6 4.42 1.01 2.48
N THR A 7 4.82 -0.07 1.82
CA THR A 7 5.33 -0.02 0.45
C THR A 7 4.26 -0.52 -0.51
N ILE A 8 4.02 0.19 -1.62
CA ILE A 8 3.25 -0.31 -2.76
C ILE A 8 4.22 -1.04 -3.71
N THR A 9 3.87 -2.26 -4.07
CA THR A 9 4.57 -3.08 -5.06
C THR A 9 3.62 -3.56 -6.16
N GLY A 10 4.17 -4.18 -7.20
CA GLY A 10 3.42 -4.75 -8.32
C GLY A 10 2.77 -3.71 -9.24
N THR A 11 3.22 -2.45 -9.20
CA THR A 11 2.65 -1.34 -9.99
C THR A 11 2.79 -1.56 -11.50
N ASN A 12 3.83 -2.26 -11.93
CA ASN A 12 4.09 -2.59 -13.34
C ASN A 12 3.07 -3.59 -13.94
N HIS A 13 2.29 -4.29 -13.11
CA HIS A 13 1.17 -5.11 -13.59
C HIS A 13 -0.11 -4.29 -13.85
N TYR A 14 -0.04 -2.97 -13.63
CA TYR A 14 -1.15 -2.03 -13.80
C TYR A 14 -0.71 -0.87 -14.71
N TYR A 15 -0.56 0.33 -14.14
CA TYR A 15 -0.26 1.56 -14.87
C TYR A 15 1.19 2.05 -14.67
N GLY A 16 2.04 1.23 -14.04
CA GLY A 16 3.38 1.62 -13.62
C GLY A 16 3.36 2.65 -12.48
N SER A 17 4.50 3.27 -12.20
CA SER A 17 4.66 4.28 -11.14
C SER A 17 4.83 5.72 -11.65
N ARG A 18 4.96 5.93 -12.98
CA ARG A 18 5.34 7.22 -13.57
C ARG A 18 4.38 8.38 -13.25
N PHE A 19 3.09 8.08 -13.05
CA PHE A 19 2.09 9.10 -12.71
C PHE A 19 2.03 9.41 -11.21
N MET A 20 2.61 8.56 -10.37
CA MET A 20 2.56 8.69 -8.92
C MET A 20 3.50 9.82 -8.47
N LYS A 21 3.06 10.63 -7.50
CA LYS A 21 3.82 11.78 -6.98
C LYS A 21 3.63 11.91 -5.47
N LEU A 22 4.61 12.52 -4.80
CA LEU A 22 4.54 12.93 -3.41
C LEU A 22 3.21 13.66 -3.12
N GLY A 23 2.55 13.29 -2.02
CA GLY A 23 1.31 13.92 -1.56
C GLY A 23 0.03 13.35 -2.16
N MET A 24 0.11 12.51 -3.20
CA MET A 24 -1.07 11.83 -3.73
C MET A 24 -1.65 10.83 -2.73
N GLN A 25 -2.98 10.74 -2.69
CA GLN A 25 -3.69 9.81 -1.83
C GLN A 25 -3.97 8.48 -2.53
N VAL A 26 -3.90 7.40 -1.74
CA VAL A 26 -4.24 6.05 -2.15
C VAL A 26 -5.21 5.42 -1.14
N ARG A 27 -6.05 4.51 -1.62
CA ARG A 27 -6.97 3.72 -0.81
C ARG A 27 -6.45 2.29 -0.67
N LEU A 28 -6.40 1.81 0.56
CA LEU A 28 -6.06 0.43 0.90
C LEU A 28 -7.36 -0.33 1.14
N VAL A 29 -7.50 -1.50 0.52
CA VAL A 29 -8.67 -2.37 0.67
C VAL A 29 -8.19 -3.80 0.91
N LYS A 30 -8.62 -4.42 2.01
CA LYS A 30 -8.35 -5.83 2.28
C LYS A 30 -8.96 -6.70 1.16
N ASP A 31 -8.13 -7.51 0.51
CA ASP A 31 -8.49 -8.35 -0.63
C ASP A 31 -8.79 -9.77 -0.15
N ILE A 32 -9.94 -9.95 0.50
CA ILE A 32 -10.32 -11.23 1.16
C ILE A 32 -10.56 -12.40 0.20
N HIS A 33 -10.57 -12.12 -1.11
CA HIS A 33 -10.77 -13.11 -2.17
C HIS A 33 -9.49 -13.34 -2.97
N ASN A 34 -8.34 -12.90 -2.46
CA ASN A 34 -7.07 -13.15 -3.10
C ASN A 34 -6.73 -14.65 -3.05
N GLU A 35 -6.41 -15.23 -4.20
CA GLU A 35 -6.19 -16.68 -4.34
C GLU A 35 -4.86 -17.15 -3.72
N PHE A 36 -3.93 -16.23 -3.43
CA PHE A 36 -2.57 -16.55 -3.00
C PHE A 36 -2.29 -16.14 -1.55
N ASP A 37 -2.86 -15.02 -1.10
CA ASP A 37 -2.55 -14.40 0.19
C ASP A 37 -3.81 -13.83 0.85
N ASN A 38 -4.28 -14.50 1.91
CA ASN A 38 -5.47 -14.09 2.66
C ASN A 38 -5.29 -12.76 3.41
N GLU A 39 -4.07 -12.24 3.51
CA GLU A 39 -3.74 -10.95 4.11
C GLU A 39 -3.41 -9.88 3.06
N ALA A 40 -3.67 -10.16 1.77
CA ALA A 40 -3.44 -9.22 0.69
C ALA A 40 -4.22 -7.91 0.92
N ILE A 41 -3.53 -6.79 0.71
CA ILE A 41 -4.13 -5.44 0.77
C ILE A 41 -3.94 -4.80 -0.60
N ALA A 42 -5.02 -4.69 -1.36
CA ALA A 42 -5.02 -4.00 -2.64
C ALA A 42 -4.90 -2.50 -2.45
N VAL A 43 -4.05 -1.86 -3.24
CA VAL A 43 -3.89 -0.41 -3.28
C VAL A 43 -4.60 0.14 -4.50
N LYS A 44 -5.48 1.11 -4.30
CA LYS A 44 -6.31 1.72 -5.33
C LYS A 44 -6.14 3.23 -5.37
N MET A 45 -6.31 3.81 -6.54
CA MET A 45 -6.38 5.27 -6.73
C MET A 45 -7.70 5.63 -7.40
N ASP A 46 -8.24 6.79 -7.05
CA ASP A 46 -9.48 7.30 -7.66
C ASP A 46 -9.28 7.55 -9.15
N GLY A 47 -10.29 7.20 -9.95
CA GLY A 47 -10.23 7.24 -11.41
C GLY A 47 -9.47 6.07 -12.08
N LEU A 48 -8.46 5.49 -11.44
CA LEU A 48 -7.64 4.42 -12.03
C LEU A 48 -8.01 3.00 -11.56
N GLY A 49 -8.58 2.86 -10.37
CA GLY A 49 -8.86 1.56 -9.77
C GLY A 49 -7.62 0.98 -9.07
N LYS A 50 -7.37 -0.33 -9.21
CA LYS A 50 -6.23 -1.01 -8.57
C LYS A 50 -4.93 -0.62 -9.26
N ILE A 51 -3.95 -0.21 -8.46
CA ILE A 51 -2.63 0.27 -8.93
C ILE A 51 -1.47 -0.57 -8.41
N GLY A 52 -1.75 -1.52 -7.50
CA GLY A 52 -0.74 -2.36 -6.88
C GLY A 52 -1.26 -3.04 -5.61
N TYR A 53 -0.33 -3.59 -4.84
CA TYR A 53 -0.59 -4.21 -3.54
C TYR A 53 0.38 -3.68 -2.50
N VAL A 54 0.01 -3.77 -1.22
CA VAL A 54 0.97 -3.58 -0.13
C VAL A 54 1.99 -4.72 -0.17
N ALA A 55 3.27 -4.38 -0.11
CA ALA A 55 4.36 -5.35 -0.09
C ALA A 55 4.24 -6.29 1.12
N ASN A 56 4.36 -7.60 0.91
CA ASN A 56 4.29 -8.57 2.00
C ASN A 56 5.65 -9.25 2.30
N SER A 57 6.48 -9.46 1.28
CA SER A 57 7.76 -10.15 1.43
C SER A 57 8.90 -9.19 1.81
N SER A 58 9.87 -9.68 2.60
CA SER A 58 11.01 -8.91 3.11
C SER A 58 11.82 -8.18 2.02
N TYR A 59 11.95 -8.78 0.83
CA TYR A 59 12.68 -8.19 -0.31
C TYR A 59 11.87 -7.12 -1.08
N THR A 60 10.57 -6.98 -0.81
CA THR A 60 9.69 -5.97 -1.42
C THR A 60 9.33 -4.84 -0.47
N VAL A 61 9.44 -5.07 0.85
CA VAL A 61 9.23 -4.06 1.88
C VAL A 61 10.44 -3.12 1.89
N LEU A 62 10.20 -1.82 1.74
CA LEU A 62 11.26 -0.81 1.76
C LEU A 62 11.42 -0.21 3.15
N GLY A 63 12.68 -0.12 3.61
CA GLY A 63 13.03 0.44 4.92
C GLY A 63 12.28 -0.22 6.07
N GLU A 64 11.89 0.59 7.06
CA GLU A 64 11.11 0.13 8.22
C GLU A 64 9.58 0.16 7.98
N SER A 65 9.14 -0.06 6.74
CA SER A 65 7.72 -0.11 6.42
C SER A 65 7.07 -1.44 6.83
N TYR A 66 5.77 -1.42 7.06
CA TYR A 66 4.99 -2.59 7.44
C TYR A 66 4.74 -3.47 6.22
N SER A 67 4.88 -4.79 6.40
CA SER A 67 4.36 -5.77 5.45
C SER A 67 2.83 -5.78 5.44
N ALA A 68 2.23 -6.33 4.38
CA ALA A 68 0.79 -6.48 4.27
C ALA A 68 0.20 -7.19 5.50
N GLY A 69 0.75 -8.35 5.91
CA GLY A 69 0.26 -9.08 7.09
C GLY A 69 0.32 -8.24 8.37
N ARG A 70 1.46 -7.58 8.65
CA ARG A 70 1.58 -6.72 9.85
C ARG A 70 0.66 -5.49 9.81
N LEU A 71 0.40 -4.96 8.61
CA LEU A 71 -0.52 -3.84 8.43
C LEU A 71 -1.97 -4.29 8.53
N TYR A 72 -2.28 -5.52 8.10
CA TYR A 72 -3.62 -6.08 8.04
C TYR A 72 -4.33 -5.99 9.39
N ASP A 73 -3.65 -6.36 10.48
CA ASP A 73 -4.21 -6.30 11.83
C ASP A 73 -4.40 -4.88 12.37
N LYS A 74 -3.74 -3.88 11.77
CA LYS A 74 -3.75 -2.48 12.23
C LYS A 74 -4.80 -1.62 11.56
N ILE A 75 -5.35 -2.07 10.44
CA ILE A 75 -6.31 -1.30 9.64
C ILE A 75 -7.67 -1.98 9.59
N ASN A 76 -8.71 -1.16 9.40
CA ASN A 76 -10.05 -1.63 9.07
C ASN A 76 -10.10 -2.24 7.66
N LYS A 77 -11.30 -2.64 7.20
CA LYS A 77 -11.50 -3.16 5.82
C LYS A 77 -11.02 -2.21 4.74
N LYS A 78 -11.08 -0.90 5.02
CA LYS A 78 -10.60 0.18 4.17
C LYS A 78 -9.73 1.11 4.99
N ALA A 79 -8.70 1.64 4.35
CA ALA A 79 -7.77 2.61 4.90
C ALA A 79 -7.31 3.57 3.80
N THR A 80 -6.65 4.66 4.18
CA THR A 80 -6.03 5.60 3.24
C THR A 80 -4.58 5.84 3.59
N GLY A 81 -3.79 6.16 2.58
CA GLY A 81 -2.40 6.53 2.74
C GLY A 81 -2.00 7.63 1.78
N THR A 82 -0.85 8.22 2.06
CA THR A 82 -0.26 9.31 1.28
C THR A 82 1.10 8.89 0.76
N ILE A 83 1.37 9.09 -0.52
CA ILE A 83 2.65 8.80 -1.15
C ILE A 83 3.71 9.75 -0.60
N LEU A 84 4.86 9.21 -0.18
CA LEU A 84 6.02 9.96 0.27
C LEU A 84 7.16 9.92 -0.74
N TYR A 85 7.51 8.74 -1.24
CA TYR A 85 8.62 8.56 -2.18
C TYR A 85 8.24 7.57 -3.27
N VAL A 86 8.61 7.90 -4.50
CA VAL A 86 8.52 6.99 -5.65
C VAL A 86 9.95 6.58 -5.97
N LEU A 87 10.26 5.30 -5.74
CA LEU A 87 11.58 4.70 -5.91
C LEU A 87 11.52 3.67 -7.05
N ASP A 88 12.67 3.31 -7.60
CA ASP A 88 12.75 2.37 -8.72
C ASP A 88 12.17 0.98 -8.38
N ASN A 89 12.28 0.59 -7.11
CA ASN A 89 11.86 -0.71 -6.61
C ASN A 89 10.54 -0.69 -5.81
N GLY A 90 9.85 0.46 -5.72
CA GLY A 90 8.55 0.55 -5.04
C GLY A 90 8.15 1.96 -4.65
N VAL A 91 6.94 2.10 -4.10
CA VAL A 91 6.40 3.41 -3.69
C VAL A 91 6.15 3.41 -2.20
N LEU A 92 6.92 4.22 -1.47
CA LEU A 92 6.80 4.34 -0.01
C LEU A 92 5.68 5.32 0.34
N CYS A 93 4.78 4.87 1.20
CA CYS A 93 3.61 5.62 1.63
C CYS A 93 3.54 5.68 3.16
N ARG A 94 2.86 6.71 3.66
CA ARG A 94 2.45 6.83 5.07
C ARG A 94 0.97 6.52 5.20
N LEU A 95 0.59 5.74 6.20
CA LEU A 95 -0.81 5.51 6.56
C LEU A 95 -1.40 6.76 7.21
N ASN A 96 -2.61 7.16 6.81
CA ASN A 96 -3.29 8.32 7.37
C ASN A 96 -3.93 7.98 8.74
N GLU A 97 -3.95 8.94 9.67
CA GLU A 97 -4.30 8.71 11.09
C GLU A 97 -5.71 8.17 11.33
N PHE A 98 -6.69 8.53 10.50
CA PHE A 98 -8.06 8.00 10.59
C PHE A 98 -8.20 6.56 10.08
N SER A 99 -7.11 5.94 9.62
CA SER A 99 -7.11 4.60 9.03
C SER A 99 -6.75 3.50 10.02
N PHE A 100 -6.37 3.85 11.25
CA PHE A 100 -6.13 2.89 12.32
C PHE A 100 -7.44 2.30 12.84
N LYS A 101 -7.38 1.03 13.24
CA LYS A 101 -8.44 0.34 13.99
C LYS A 101 -8.36 0.66 15.48
#